data_AF-A0A5K1BPB3-F1
#
_entry.id   AF-A0A5K1BPB3-F1
#
_cell.length_a   1.000
_cell.length_b   1.000
_cell.length_c   1.000
_cell.angle_alpha   90.00
_cell.angle_beta   90.00
_cell.angle_gamma   90.00
#
_symmetry.space_group_name_H-M   'P 1'
#
loop_
_entity.id
_entity.type
_entity.pdbx_description
1 polymer ?
#
loop_
_entity_poly.entity_id
_entity_poly.type
_entity_poly.pdbx_seq_one_letter_code
_entity_poly.pdbx_strand_id
1 'polypeptide(L)'
;MAAAISIRCPCTPIPSSSPSRTPFLKPYNGLKPYQRRLPTISISLTTTKTTPSALKGRQPIVAMSMEAGIGVMGTKLGMMTYFEPGGKVVPVTVVGFREGNIVTQVKTEATDGYNAVQVGYRRVRDKKLTKPELGHLNKVGAIPMRHLQEFRLVSVDGFEPNQSLVLEDIFKEGDLVDVSGKSIGKGFQ
;
A
#
# COMPACT_ATOMS: atom_id res chain seq x y z
N MET A 1 -11.56 7.93 -17.02
CA MET A 1 -10.47 7.81 -16.04
C MET A 1 -10.44 6.38 -15.56
N ALA A 2 -9.30 5.69 -15.66
CA ALA A 2 -9.13 4.42 -14.96
C ALA A 2 -8.87 4.73 -13.47
N ALA A 3 -9.65 4.12 -12.58
CA ALA A 3 -9.48 4.14 -11.15
C ALA A 3 -9.02 2.75 -10.72
N ALA A 4 -7.98 2.68 -9.90
CA ALA A 4 -7.56 1.43 -9.27
C ALA A 4 -8.34 1.28 -7.97
N ILE A 5 -9.02 0.15 -7.83
CA ILE A 5 -9.77 -0.26 -6.65
C ILE A 5 -8.93 -1.36 -5.99
N SER A 6 -8.40 -1.10 -4.80
CA SER A 6 -7.68 -2.10 -4.00
C SER A 6 -8.46 -2.40 -2.72
N ILE A 7 -8.40 -3.64 -2.25
CA ILE A 7 -9.08 -4.06 -1.01
C ILE A 7 -8.10 -3.88 0.14
N ARG A 8 -8.56 -3.28 1.24
CA ARG A 8 -7.82 -3.21 2.50
C ARG A 8 -8.59 -3.97 3.57
N CYS A 9 -8.00 -5.04 4.10
CA CYS A 9 -8.52 -5.71 5.30
C CYS A 9 -8.56 -4.72 6.47
N PRO A 10 -9.60 -4.76 7.32
CA PRO A 10 -9.72 -3.85 8.44
C PRO A 10 -8.60 -4.10 9.46
N CYS A 11 -7.79 -3.07 9.71
CA CYS A 11 -6.93 -3.03 10.89
C CYS A 11 -7.81 -3.18 12.13
N THR A 12 -7.68 -4.31 12.84
CA THR A 12 -8.34 -4.57 14.11
C THR A 12 -7.95 -3.51 15.16
N PRO A 13 -8.89 -3.00 15.97
CA PRO A 13 -8.59 -2.03 17.02
C PRO A 13 -7.79 -2.66 18.16
N ILE A 14 -6.78 -1.94 18.62
CA ILE A 14 -5.93 -2.28 19.76
C ILE A 14 -6.77 -2.17 21.05
N PRO A 15 -6.76 -3.17 21.96
CA PRO A 15 -7.49 -3.08 23.22
C PRO A 15 -6.81 -2.11 24.20
N SER A 16 -7.56 -1.09 24.63
CA SER A 16 -7.19 -0.19 25.72
C SER A 16 -7.33 -0.90 27.07
N SER A 17 -6.22 -1.19 27.75
CA SER A 17 -6.21 -1.56 29.16
C SER A 17 -5.50 -0.47 29.96
N SER A 18 -6.26 0.22 30.81
CA SER A 18 -5.76 1.18 31.79
C SER A 18 -5.46 0.46 33.11
N PRO A 19 -4.26 0.61 33.69
CA PRO A 19 -4.04 0.22 35.07
C PRO A 19 -4.28 1.43 35.98
N SER A 20 -5.28 1.29 36.86
CA SER A 20 -5.42 2.07 38.08
C SER A 20 -4.27 1.75 39.04
N ARG A 21 -3.63 2.79 39.61
CA ARG A 21 -2.99 2.75 40.94
C ARG A 21 -2.60 4.17 41.39
N THR A 22 -3.10 4.49 42.57
CA THR A 22 -2.95 5.73 43.36
C THR A 22 -1.53 5.93 43.92
N PRO A 23 -1.22 7.14 44.44
CA PRO A 23 0.14 7.62 44.61
C PRO A 23 0.73 7.27 45.99
N PHE A 24 2.06 7.15 46.06
CA PHE A 24 2.76 7.16 47.34
C PHE A 24 4.07 7.95 47.22
N LEU A 25 4.03 9.16 47.76
CA LEU A 25 5.16 10.07 47.95
C LEU A 25 6.12 9.52 49.00
N LYS A 26 7.44 9.54 48.72
CA LYS A 26 8.48 9.65 49.75
C LYS A 26 9.63 10.56 49.31
N PRO A 27 10.30 11.23 50.27
CA PRO A 27 10.93 12.54 50.07
C PRO A 27 12.40 12.49 49.62
N TYR A 28 12.82 13.57 48.97
CA TYR A 28 14.22 13.89 48.68
C TYR A 28 14.98 14.20 49.96
N ASN A 29 16.15 13.58 50.12
CA ASN A 29 17.12 13.96 51.15
C ASN A 29 18.55 13.78 50.63
N GLY A 30 19.35 14.83 50.80
CA GLY A 30 20.76 14.69 51.16
C GLY A 30 21.80 14.75 50.04
N LEU A 31 22.31 15.96 49.82
CA LEU A 31 23.59 16.25 49.16
C LEU A 31 24.78 15.59 49.88
N LYS A 32 25.81 15.15 49.14
CA LYS A 32 27.20 15.16 49.61
C LYS A 32 28.17 15.66 48.53
N PRO A 33 29.18 16.46 48.91
CA PRO A 33 30.03 17.20 47.98
C PRO A 33 31.24 16.40 47.44
N TYR A 34 31.55 16.71 46.18
CA TYR A 34 32.85 16.86 45.52
C TYR A 34 34.14 16.47 46.28
N GLN A 35 34.93 15.56 45.70
CA GLN A 35 36.38 15.48 45.94
C GLN A 35 37.14 14.97 44.69
N ARG A 36 38.14 15.76 44.28
CA ARG A 36 39.04 15.55 43.14
C ARG A 36 40.11 14.51 43.46
N ARG A 37 40.45 13.67 42.47
CA ARG A 37 41.82 13.14 42.26
C ARG A 37 41.97 12.62 40.82
N LEU A 38 42.82 13.28 40.04
CA LEU A 38 43.48 12.76 38.83
C LEU A 38 44.85 12.16 39.27
N PRO A 39 45.64 11.42 38.45
CA PRO A 39 45.44 10.88 37.09
C PRO A 39 45.85 9.38 36.98
N THR A 40 45.74 8.74 35.81
CA THR A 40 46.84 8.04 35.08
C THR A 40 46.29 7.44 33.77
N ILE A 41 47.04 7.69 32.71
CA ILE A 41 46.78 7.32 31.33
C ILE A 41 47.04 5.82 31.12
N SER A 42 46.10 5.11 30.49
CA SER A 42 46.45 4.03 29.56
C SER A 42 45.42 4.01 28.43
N ILE A 43 45.93 4.22 27.21
CA ILE A 43 45.17 4.17 25.97
C ILE A 43 45.18 2.72 25.52
N SER A 44 44.00 2.11 25.43
CA SER A 44 43.80 0.88 24.68
C SER A 44 42.52 1.01 23.87
N LEU A 45 42.68 1.23 22.55
CA LEU A 45 41.60 1.20 21.58
C LEU A 45 41.09 -0.24 21.44
N THR A 46 40.02 -0.59 22.14
CA THR A 46 39.20 -1.75 21.82
C THR A 46 37.89 -1.26 21.24
N THR A 47 37.67 -1.65 19.99
CA THR A 47 36.52 -1.30 19.17
C THR A 47 35.26 -2.01 19.69
N THR A 48 34.65 -1.50 20.76
CA THR A 48 33.34 -1.98 21.19
C THR A 48 32.27 -1.24 20.39
N LYS A 49 31.63 -1.99 19.49
CA LYS A 49 30.40 -1.65 18.75
C LYS A 49 29.56 -0.62 19.48
N THR A 50 29.57 0.62 18.98
CA THR A 50 28.60 1.64 19.34
C THR A 50 27.23 1.12 18.92
N THR A 51 26.41 0.72 19.88
CA THR A 51 24.97 0.69 19.74
C THR A 51 24.53 2.11 19.40
N PRO A 52 23.98 2.42 18.22
CA PRO A 52 23.26 3.67 18.06
C PRO A 52 21.93 3.51 18.79
N SER A 53 21.95 3.88 20.06
CA SER A 53 20.79 4.33 20.80
C SER A 53 19.97 5.31 19.94
N ALA A 54 18.70 4.98 19.76
CA ALA A 54 17.61 5.94 19.72
C ALA A 54 17.80 7.15 18.78
N LEU A 55 18.08 6.91 17.50
CA LEU A 55 17.52 7.78 16.48
C LEU A 55 16.13 7.24 16.16
N LYS A 56 15.12 7.91 16.73
CA LYS A 56 13.72 7.79 16.31
C LYS A 56 13.68 8.24 14.86
N GLY A 57 14.01 7.31 13.97
CA GLY A 57 14.08 7.52 12.55
C GLY A 57 12.77 8.15 12.13
N ARG A 58 12.87 9.35 11.57
CA ARG A 58 11.86 9.84 10.65
C ARG A 58 11.78 8.74 9.60
N GLN A 59 10.77 7.88 9.74
CA GLN A 59 10.50 6.82 8.78
C GLN A 59 10.61 7.46 7.40
N PRO A 60 11.34 6.85 6.44
CA PRO A 60 11.45 7.43 5.12
C PRO A 60 10.02 7.74 4.66
N ILE A 61 9.78 8.99 4.28
CA ILE A 61 8.45 9.58 4.06
C ILE A 61 7.74 8.92 2.85
N VAL A 62 8.36 7.91 2.25
CA VAL A 62 7.82 7.04 1.21
C VAL A 62 7.50 5.68 1.81
N ALA A 63 6.66 5.65 2.85
CA ALA A 63 5.92 4.44 3.18
C ALA A 63 4.85 4.27 2.10
N MET A 64 5.26 3.81 0.91
CA MET A 64 4.31 3.26 -0.06
C MET A 64 3.66 2.06 0.62
N SER A 65 2.39 2.24 0.98
CA SER A 65 1.58 1.28 1.71
C SER A 65 1.56 -0.07 0.97
N MET A 66 1.90 -1.14 1.69
CA MET A 66 1.54 -2.48 1.25
C MET A 66 0.01 -2.57 1.10
N GLU A 67 -0.43 -3.19 0.01
CA GLU A 67 -1.84 -3.45 -0.21
C GLU A 67 -2.21 -4.79 0.40
N ALA A 68 -3.43 -4.89 0.93
CA ALA A 68 -3.86 -6.12 1.61
C ALA A 68 -4.29 -7.21 0.61
N GLY A 69 -4.56 -6.83 -0.65
CA GLY A 69 -5.03 -7.73 -1.69
C GLY A 69 -4.80 -7.16 -3.08
N ILE A 70 -5.22 -7.93 -4.09
CA ILE A 70 -5.07 -7.55 -5.51
C ILE A 70 -6.05 -6.44 -5.84
N GLY A 71 -5.56 -5.39 -6.50
CA GLY A 71 -6.42 -4.36 -7.06
C GLY A 71 -6.90 -4.68 -8.47
N VAL A 72 -8.03 -4.09 -8.85
CA VAL A 72 -8.53 -4.08 -10.23
C VAL A 72 -8.68 -2.66 -10.73
N MET A 73 -8.65 -2.49 -12.05
CA MET A 73 -8.89 -1.18 -12.65
C MET A 73 -10.30 -1.11 -13.24
N GLY A 74 -10.98 0.00 -12.97
CA GLY A 74 -12.32 0.29 -13.45
C GLY A 74 -12.41 1.70 -14.03
N THR A 75 -13.45 1.99 -14.81
CA THR A 75 -13.75 3.33 -15.30
C THR A 75 -15.00 3.85 -14.61
N LYS A 76 -14.90 5.00 -13.93
CA LYS A 76 -16.08 5.67 -13.37
C LYS A 76 -17.05 6.04 -14.50
N LEU A 77 -18.25 5.48 -14.48
CA LEU A 77 -19.31 5.76 -15.46
C LEU A 77 -20.18 6.93 -15.00
N GLY A 78 -20.53 6.96 -13.71
CA GLY A 78 -21.40 7.98 -13.17
C GLY A 78 -21.73 7.77 -11.70
N MET A 79 -22.66 8.56 -11.21
CA MET A 79 -23.23 8.49 -9.88
C MET A 79 -24.74 8.36 -10.01
N MET A 80 -25.36 7.56 -9.16
CA MET A 80 -26.81 7.34 -9.13
C MET A 80 -27.28 7.17 -7.69
N THR A 81 -28.58 7.11 -7.48
CA THR A 81 -29.19 6.81 -6.19
C THR A 81 -29.68 5.36 -6.18
N TYR A 82 -29.35 4.62 -5.13
CA TYR A 82 -29.88 3.30 -4.85
C TYR A 82 -30.95 3.41 -3.77
N PHE A 83 -32.10 2.78 -4.01
CA PHE A 83 -33.22 2.75 -3.07
C PHE A 83 -33.23 1.41 -2.37
N GLU A 84 -33.00 1.42 -1.06
CA GLU A 84 -33.15 0.23 -0.23
C GLU A 84 -34.64 -0.09 -0.03
N PRO A 85 -35.01 -1.37 0.19
CA PRO A 85 -36.41 -1.75 0.42
C PRO A 85 -37.03 -1.08 1.64
N GLY A 86 -36.23 -0.61 2.60
CA GLY A 86 -36.67 0.18 3.75
C GLY A 86 -36.94 1.66 3.47
N GLY A 87 -36.91 2.09 2.21
CA GLY A 87 -37.16 3.48 1.79
C GLY A 87 -35.99 4.45 1.99
N LYS A 88 -34.82 3.94 2.42
CA LYS A 88 -33.59 4.73 2.55
C LYS A 88 -32.94 4.94 1.19
N VAL A 89 -32.47 6.16 0.93
CA VAL A 89 -31.75 6.52 -0.30
C VAL A 89 -30.26 6.55 -0.03
N VAL A 90 -29.49 5.78 -0.81
CA VAL A 90 -28.03 5.71 -0.72
C VAL A 90 -27.42 6.22 -2.03
N PRO A 91 -26.55 7.26 -2.00
CA PRO A 91 -25.84 7.70 -3.19
C PRO A 91 -24.73 6.68 -3.52
N VAL A 92 -24.75 6.14 -4.73
CA VAL A 92 -23.80 5.11 -5.19
C VAL A 92 -23.08 5.57 -6.45
N THR A 93 -21.84 5.12 -6.62
CA THR A 93 -21.04 5.38 -7.83
C THR A 93 -20.98 4.11 -8.66
N VAL A 94 -21.30 4.22 -9.95
CA VAL A 94 -21.20 3.09 -10.88
C VAL A 94 -19.80 3.08 -11.48
N VAL A 95 -19.07 1.99 -11.25
CA VAL A 95 -17.77 1.72 -11.88
C VAL A 95 -17.98 0.65 -12.95
N GLY A 96 -17.66 1.02 -14.19
CA GLY A 96 -17.74 0.12 -15.34
C GLY A 96 -16.41 -0.53 -15.63
N PHE A 97 -16.45 -1.83 -15.87
CA PHE A 97 -15.28 -2.60 -16.29
C PHE A 97 -15.34 -2.82 -17.80
N ARG A 98 -14.19 -2.60 -18.44
CA ARG A 98 -13.99 -2.88 -19.86
C ARG A 98 -13.13 -4.13 -19.97
N GLU A 99 -13.09 -4.71 -21.16
CA GLU A 99 -12.16 -5.78 -21.48
C GLU A 99 -10.71 -5.38 -21.10
N GLY A 100 -10.10 -6.19 -20.24
CA GLY A 100 -8.87 -5.90 -19.51
C GLY A 100 -8.86 -6.62 -18.16
N ASN A 101 -7.94 -6.24 -17.28
CA ASN A 101 -7.63 -6.87 -15.99
C ASN A 101 -6.89 -8.21 -16.13
N ILE A 102 -5.81 -8.18 -16.91
CA ILE A 102 -4.93 -9.33 -17.08
C ILE A 102 -3.61 -9.04 -16.38
N VAL A 103 -3.09 -10.03 -15.66
CA VAL A 103 -1.76 -9.95 -15.05
C VAL A 103 -0.70 -9.96 -16.17
N THR A 104 0.09 -8.90 -16.28
CA THR A 104 1.14 -8.80 -17.29
C THR A 104 2.49 -9.24 -16.78
N GLN A 105 2.84 -8.85 -15.55
CA GLN A 105 4.16 -9.17 -14.99
C GLN A 105 4.04 -9.43 -13.50
N VAL A 106 4.78 -10.42 -13.04
CA VAL A 106 4.95 -10.74 -11.63
C VAL A 106 6.37 -10.33 -11.23
N LYS A 107 6.49 -9.48 -10.21
CA LYS A 107 7.77 -9.02 -9.65
C LYS A 107 8.02 -9.67 -8.31
N THR A 108 9.25 -10.11 -8.10
CA THR A 108 9.69 -10.78 -6.88
C THR A 108 10.83 -10.01 -6.23
N GLU A 109 11.02 -10.19 -4.93
CA GLU A 109 12.15 -9.62 -4.19
C GLU A 109 13.51 -9.94 -4.82
N ALA A 110 13.67 -11.13 -5.40
CA ALA A 110 14.93 -11.55 -6.02
C ALA A 110 15.26 -10.77 -7.30
N THR A 111 14.25 -10.36 -8.08
CA THR A 111 14.45 -9.65 -9.35
C THR A 111 14.44 -8.14 -9.20
N ASP A 112 13.45 -7.61 -8.47
CA ASP A 112 13.12 -6.18 -8.44
C ASP A 112 13.25 -5.56 -7.04
N GLY A 113 13.55 -6.36 -6.01
CA GLY A 113 13.70 -5.90 -4.62
C GLY A 113 12.38 -5.68 -3.88
N TYR A 114 11.24 -6.06 -4.47
CA TYR A 114 9.92 -6.07 -3.83
C TYR A 114 8.95 -7.00 -4.56
N ASN A 115 7.91 -7.41 -3.82
CA ASN A 115 6.83 -8.24 -4.31
C ASN A 115 5.68 -7.38 -4.87
N ALA A 116 5.37 -7.55 -6.16
CA ALA A 116 4.27 -6.83 -6.80
C ALA A 116 3.71 -7.56 -8.02
N VAL A 117 2.43 -7.33 -8.29
CA VAL A 117 1.73 -7.83 -9.48
C VAL A 117 1.38 -6.65 -10.36
N GLN A 118 1.79 -6.70 -11.63
CA GLN A 118 1.40 -5.73 -12.64
C GLN A 118 0.13 -6.22 -13.34
N VAL A 119 -0.89 -5.36 -13.36
CA VAL A 119 -2.18 -5.62 -14.00
C VAL A 119 -2.38 -4.62 -15.13
N GLY A 120 -2.84 -5.11 -16.28
CA GLY A 120 -3.21 -4.29 -17.42
C GLY A 120 -4.71 -4.08 -17.56
N TYR A 121 -5.11 -2.90 -18.04
CA TYR A 121 -6.51 -2.53 -18.26
C TYR A 121 -6.72 -1.72 -19.53
N ARG A 122 -7.94 -1.81 -20.06
CA ARG A 122 -8.45 -1.15 -21.25
C ARG A 122 -7.73 -1.61 -22.52
N ARG A 123 -8.34 -2.58 -23.21
CA ARG A 123 -7.94 -3.00 -24.56
C ARG A 123 -7.91 -1.83 -25.55
N VAL A 124 -6.87 -1.78 -26.37
CA VAL A 124 -6.69 -0.80 -27.44
C VAL A 124 -6.15 -1.50 -28.70
N ARG A 125 -6.42 -0.95 -29.89
CA ARG A 125 -5.82 -1.43 -31.15
C ARG A 125 -4.30 -1.25 -31.14
N ASP A 126 -3.57 -2.19 -31.72
CA ASP A 126 -2.09 -2.23 -31.73
C ASP A 126 -1.46 -0.94 -32.25
N LYS A 127 -2.05 -0.34 -33.29
CA LYS A 127 -1.55 0.90 -33.91
C LYS A 127 -1.49 2.10 -32.96
N LYS A 128 -2.17 2.05 -31.82
CA LYS A 128 -2.20 3.14 -30.83
C LYS A 128 -1.16 2.96 -29.71
N LEU A 129 -0.54 1.79 -29.61
CA LEU A 129 0.52 1.52 -28.65
C LEU A 129 1.87 1.76 -29.29
N THR A 130 2.84 2.10 -28.45
CA THR A 130 4.23 2.23 -28.90
C THR A 130 4.87 0.85 -29.06
N LYS A 131 5.87 0.74 -29.94
CA LYS A 131 6.61 -0.52 -30.16
C LYS A 131 7.15 -1.18 -28.88
N PRO A 132 7.74 -0.47 -27.90
CA PRO A 132 8.20 -1.11 -26.66
C PRO A 132 7.06 -1.66 -25.79
N GLU A 133 5.94 -0.95 -25.69
CA GLU A 133 4.76 -1.42 -24.94
C GLU A 133 4.17 -2.69 -25.58
N LEU A 134 4.07 -2.72 -26.91
CA LEU A 134 3.65 -3.93 -27.64
C LEU A 134 4.61 -5.08 -27.39
N GLY A 135 5.92 -4.84 -27.46
CA GLY A 135 6.92 -5.86 -27.16
C GLY A 135 6.80 -6.42 -25.74
N HIS A 136 6.50 -5.57 -24.76
CA HIS A 136 6.26 -5.99 -23.37
C HIS A 136 5.05 -6.92 -23.24
N LEU A 137 3.91 -6.53 -23.82
CA LEU A 137 2.67 -7.32 -23.76
C LEU A 137 2.76 -8.62 -24.56
N ASN A 138 3.44 -8.59 -25.71
CA ASN A 138 3.61 -9.76 -26.57
C ASN A 138 4.47 -10.86 -25.91
N LYS A 139 5.42 -10.51 -25.03
CA LYS A 139 6.21 -11.51 -24.29
C LYS A 139 5.35 -12.44 -23.44
N VAL A 140 4.21 -11.94 -22.99
CA VAL A 140 3.28 -12.62 -22.09
C VAL A 140 2.09 -13.20 -22.86
N GLY A 141 1.97 -12.89 -24.16
CA GLY A 141 0.79 -13.23 -24.96
C GLY A 141 -0.47 -12.46 -24.56
N ALA A 142 -0.31 -11.34 -23.85
CA ALA A 142 -1.42 -10.54 -23.37
C ALA A 142 -1.98 -9.63 -24.47
N ILE A 143 -3.27 -9.31 -24.36
CA ILE A 143 -3.96 -8.38 -25.26
C ILE A 143 -3.31 -6.99 -25.17
N PRO A 144 -3.23 -6.21 -26.27
CA PRO A 144 -2.81 -4.81 -26.26
C PRO A 144 -3.67 -3.96 -25.30
N MET A 145 -3.07 -3.50 -24.20
CA MET A 145 -3.73 -2.72 -23.15
C MET A 145 -3.04 -1.36 -22.96
N ARG A 146 -3.80 -0.33 -22.57
CA ARG A 146 -3.29 1.05 -22.45
C ARG A 146 -2.77 1.40 -21.06
N HIS A 147 -3.39 0.86 -20.02
CA HIS A 147 -3.06 1.21 -18.65
C HIS A 147 -2.42 0.01 -17.98
N LEU A 148 -1.23 0.20 -17.40
CA LEU A 148 -0.53 -0.79 -16.58
C LEU A 148 -0.36 -0.17 -15.19
N GLN A 149 -0.77 -0.89 -14.16
CA GLN A 149 -0.53 -0.50 -12.77
C GLN A 149 0.01 -1.68 -11.97
N GLU A 150 0.76 -1.37 -10.93
CA GLU A 150 1.39 -2.35 -10.06
C GLU A 150 0.70 -2.30 -8.70
N PHE A 151 0.37 -3.49 -8.18
CA PHE A 151 -0.21 -3.69 -6.87
C PHE A 151 0.83 -4.42 -6.01
N ARG A 152 1.22 -3.83 -4.88
CA ARG A 152 2.27 -4.35 -4.01
C ARG A 152 1.67 -5.28 -2.97
N LEU A 153 2.16 -6.51 -2.94
CA LEU A 153 1.67 -7.57 -2.06
C LEU A 153 2.76 -8.06 -1.10
N VAL A 154 2.34 -8.68 0.00
CA VAL A 154 3.28 -9.31 0.96
C VAL A 154 3.85 -10.61 0.37
N SER A 155 2.99 -11.44 -0.22
CA SER A 155 3.34 -12.68 -0.90
C SER A 155 2.71 -12.71 -2.29
N VAL A 156 3.42 -13.27 -3.27
CA VAL A 156 3.00 -13.30 -4.70
C VAL A 156 2.65 -14.72 -5.15
N ASP A 157 2.53 -15.64 -4.20
CA ASP A 157 2.32 -17.06 -4.47
C ASP A 157 0.93 -17.28 -5.05
N GLY A 158 0.87 -17.75 -6.31
CA GLY A 158 -0.39 -18.08 -7.00
C GLY A 158 -0.77 -17.17 -8.17
N PHE A 159 0.06 -16.19 -8.54
CA PHE A 159 -0.17 -15.40 -9.76
C PHE A 159 0.70 -15.88 -10.91
N GLU A 160 0.05 -16.16 -12.03
CA GLU A 160 0.72 -16.43 -13.29
C GLU A 160 0.56 -15.26 -14.27
N PRO A 161 1.59 -14.96 -15.06
CA PRO A 161 1.45 -14.00 -16.15
C PRO A 161 0.40 -14.52 -17.15
N ASN A 162 -0.41 -13.60 -17.69
CA ASN A 162 -1.58 -13.87 -18.55
C ASN A 162 -2.84 -14.41 -17.84
N GLN A 163 -2.87 -14.42 -16.51
CA GLN A 163 -4.10 -14.73 -15.77
C GLN A 163 -5.10 -13.57 -15.86
N SER A 164 -6.35 -13.87 -16.21
CA SER A 164 -7.46 -12.90 -16.15
C SER A 164 -8.04 -12.82 -14.75
N LEU A 165 -8.17 -11.61 -14.21
CA LEU A 165 -8.76 -11.35 -12.90
C LEU A 165 -10.28 -11.15 -13.04
N VAL A 166 -11.05 -12.10 -12.52
CA VAL A 166 -12.52 -12.04 -12.49
C VAL A 166 -12.95 -11.26 -11.25
N LEU A 167 -13.88 -10.32 -11.43
CA LEU A 167 -14.29 -9.40 -10.36
C LEU A 167 -15.14 -10.08 -9.28
N GLU A 168 -15.98 -11.03 -9.68
CA GLU A 168 -16.88 -11.76 -8.79
C GLU A 168 -16.12 -12.60 -7.75
N ASP A 169 -14.93 -13.08 -8.11
CA ASP A 169 -14.07 -13.84 -7.20
C ASP A 169 -13.33 -12.94 -6.20
N ILE A 170 -13.09 -11.68 -6.59
CA ILE A 170 -12.28 -10.72 -5.84
C ILE A 170 -13.14 -9.88 -4.87
N PHE A 171 -14.35 -9.49 -5.29
CA PHE A 171 -15.22 -8.61 -4.51
C PHE A 171 -16.50 -9.35 -4.11
N LYS A 172 -16.76 -9.40 -2.80
CA LYS A 172 -18.02 -9.89 -2.26
C LYS A 172 -18.86 -8.71 -1.77
N GLU A 173 -20.17 -8.93 -1.73
CA GLU A 173 -21.11 -7.92 -1.22
C GLU A 173 -20.80 -7.60 0.26
N GLY A 174 -20.62 -6.32 0.56
CA GLY A 174 -20.30 -5.84 1.92
C GLY A 174 -18.81 -5.60 2.19
N ASP A 175 -17.92 -5.93 1.24
CA ASP A 175 -16.49 -5.67 1.39
C ASP A 175 -16.17 -4.17 1.33
N LEU A 176 -15.25 -3.72 2.18
CA LEU A 176 -14.72 -2.36 2.15
C LEU A 176 -13.60 -2.26 1.10
N VAL A 177 -13.73 -1.29 0.21
CA VAL A 177 -12.81 -1.09 -0.91
C VAL A 177 -12.21 0.31 -0.89
N ASP A 178 -10.91 0.39 -1.11
CA ASP A 178 -10.19 1.65 -1.29
C ASP A 178 -10.14 2.00 -2.77
N VAL A 179 -10.64 3.19 -3.11
CA VAL A 179 -10.70 3.67 -4.49
C VAL A 179 -9.69 4.80 -4.69
N SER A 180 -8.74 4.58 -5.59
CA SER A 180 -7.76 5.58 -6.00
C SER A 180 -8.00 6.02 -7.45
N GLY A 181 -7.89 7.33 -7.71
CA GLY A 181 -8.12 7.87 -9.04
C GLY A 181 -7.60 9.29 -9.19
N LYS A 182 -7.45 9.72 -10.45
CA LYS A 182 -7.08 11.11 -10.75
C LYS A 182 -8.29 12.02 -10.52
N SER A 183 -8.13 13.04 -9.69
CA SER A 183 -9.16 14.04 -9.43
C SER A 183 -9.28 15.04 -10.59
N ILE A 184 -10.33 15.87 -10.55
CA ILE A 184 -10.53 16.95 -11.52
C ILE A 184 -9.56 18.08 -11.18
N GLY A 185 -8.67 18.41 -12.13
CA GLY A 185 -7.79 19.58 -12.01
C GLY A 185 -8.58 20.87 -12.25
N LYS A 186 -8.49 21.83 -11.33
CA LYS A 186 -9.20 23.12 -11.42
C LYS A 186 -8.45 24.21 -12.22
N GLY A 187 -7.21 23.94 -12.64
CA GLY A 187 -6.38 24.92 -13.35
C GLY A 187 -5.67 25.89 -12.39
N PHE A 188 -5.40 27.12 -12.87
CA PHE A 188 -4.80 28.19 -12.08
C PHE A 188 -5.90 28.95 -11.35
N GLN A 189 -6.10 28.64 -10.06
CA GLN A 189 -7.08 29.24 -9.16
C GLN A 189 -6.39 29.72 -7.89
#